data_AF-F3FGL2-F1
#
_entry.id   AF-F3FGL2-F1
#
_cell.length_a   1.000
_cell.length_b   1.000
_cell.length_c   1.000
_cell.angle_alpha   90.00
_cell.angle_beta   90.00
_cell.angle_gamma   90.00
#
_symmetry.space_group_name_H-M   'P 1'
#
loop_
_entity.id
_entity.type
_entity.pdbx_description
1 polymer ?
#
loop_
_entity_poly.entity_id
_entity_poly.type
_entity_poly.pdbx_seq_one_letter_code
_entity_poly.pdbx_strand_id
1 'polypeptide(L)'
;MEPKIYELLNGIPEHADYAVTAGDLGPEDIPQERIDDVLDLLRHATTNEEQFLAAKLLTSWGVHEGLIALEGSMEEPEGIEGTYSHRLYGYDDTYRQILLAVTRYFANMADRGDVEAARVQIYFPLSKIIALASSKPFEIAKIFDFVSRKKYPEYVPLIEEHLAAIIDHSEVHRWKIYDAIDFLMVCNPDFIASLLKEKNKSIDDFRPVT
;
A
#
# COMPACT_ATOMS: atom_id res chain seq x y z
N MET A 1 17.82 8.77 13.77
CA MET A 1 17.05 7.94 14.71
C MET A 1 17.95 7.39 15.80
N GLU A 2 17.51 7.42 17.06
CA GLU A 2 18.25 6.83 18.19
C GLU A 2 18.31 5.30 18.10
N PRO A 3 19.39 4.63 18.57
CA PRO A 3 19.52 3.17 18.47
C PRO A 3 18.37 2.38 19.11
N LYS A 4 17.82 2.87 20.23
CA LYS A 4 16.69 2.22 20.91
C LYS A 4 15.40 2.26 20.08
N ILE A 5 15.11 3.41 19.47
CA ILE A 5 13.95 3.58 18.58
C ILE A 5 14.14 2.72 17.33
N TYR A 6 15.35 2.67 16.79
CA TYR A 6 15.67 1.82 15.66
C TYR A 6 15.40 0.34 15.96
N GLU A 7 15.88 -0.16 17.10
CA GLU A 7 15.64 -1.54 17.54
C GLU A 7 14.15 -1.81 17.79
N LEU A 8 13.45 -0.89 18.45
CA LEU A 8 12.01 -1.00 18.68
C LEU A 8 11.24 -1.18 17.36
N LEU A 9 11.58 -0.39 16.33
CA LEU A 9 10.90 -0.38 15.04
C LEU A 9 11.33 -1.50 14.08
N ASN A 10 12.56 -2.01 14.19
CA ASN A 10 13.14 -2.92 13.19
C ASN A 10 13.55 -4.28 13.74
N GLY A 11 13.62 -4.46 15.05
CA GLY A 11 14.06 -5.70 15.69
C GLY A 11 13.21 -6.90 15.29
N ILE A 12 13.87 -8.02 15.01
CA ILE A 12 13.25 -9.31 14.69
C ILE A 12 13.78 -10.32 15.72
N PRO A 13 12.92 -10.98 16.51
CA PRO A 13 13.36 -12.00 17.45
C PRO A 13 14.09 -13.15 16.74
N GLU A 14 15.12 -13.73 17.38
CA GLU A 14 15.94 -14.80 16.77
C GLU A 14 15.15 -16.03 16.32
N HIS A 15 14.02 -16.32 16.98
CA HIS A 15 13.15 -17.46 16.65
C HIS A 15 12.19 -17.19 15.48
N ALA A 16 12.06 -15.94 15.03
CA ALA A 16 11.20 -15.54 13.92
C ALA A 16 12.00 -15.50 12.59
N ASP A 17 12.67 -16.61 12.26
CA ASP A 17 13.55 -16.72 11.08
C ASP A 17 12.81 -16.60 9.72
N TYR A 18 11.49 -16.68 9.74
CA TYR A 18 10.62 -16.46 8.60
C TYR A 18 10.40 -14.97 8.28
N ALA A 19 10.60 -14.07 9.26
CA ALA A 19 10.29 -12.65 9.12
C ALA A 19 11.44 -11.91 8.43
N VAL A 20 11.14 -11.21 7.33
CA VAL A 20 12.11 -10.37 6.62
C VAL A 20 12.20 -8.97 7.22
N THR A 21 11.08 -8.46 7.74
CA THR A 21 10.97 -7.17 8.43
C THR A 21 10.17 -7.33 9.72
N ALA A 22 10.31 -6.42 10.68
CA ALA A 22 9.49 -6.44 11.90
C ALA A 22 7.97 -6.41 11.62
N GLY A 23 7.56 -5.82 10.50
CA GLY A 23 6.15 -5.84 10.08
C GLY A 23 5.67 -7.18 9.52
N ASP A 24 6.55 -8.17 9.30
CA ASP A 24 6.21 -9.55 8.89
C ASP A 24 5.97 -10.48 10.08
N LEU A 25 6.22 -10.01 11.32
CA LEU A 25 6.03 -10.81 12.52
C LEU A 25 4.56 -11.23 12.68
N GLY A 26 4.36 -12.50 13.00
CA GLY A 26 3.09 -13.04 13.44
C GLY A 26 2.74 -12.54 14.85
N PRO A 27 1.44 -12.48 15.22
CA PRO A 27 1.01 -12.01 16.54
C PRO A 27 1.68 -12.70 17.73
N GLU A 28 2.04 -13.97 17.60
CA GLU A 28 2.72 -14.79 18.60
C GLU A 28 4.14 -14.32 18.93
N ASP A 29 4.80 -13.66 17.99
CA ASP A 29 6.20 -13.20 18.10
C ASP A 29 6.29 -11.70 18.45
N ILE A 30 5.16 -11.05 18.74
CA ILE A 30 5.07 -9.64 19.07
C ILE A 30 4.61 -9.50 20.54
N PRO A 31 5.54 -9.25 21.49
CA PRO A 31 5.17 -8.99 22.87
C PRO A 31 4.25 -7.77 22.99
N GLN A 32 3.23 -7.84 23.86
CA GLN A 32 2.32 -6.71 24.09
C GLN A 32 3.07 -5.45 24.54
N GLU A 33 4.10 -5.59 25.38
CA GLU A 33 4.98 -4.47 25.79
C GLU A 33 5.58 -3.73 24.59
N ARG A 34 5.98 -4.46 23.54
CA ARG A 34 6.50 -3.85 22.31
C ARG A 34 5.43 -3.06 21.56
N ILE A 35 4.19 -3.56 21.52
CA ILE A 35 3.06 -2.83 20.92
C ILE A 35 2.81 -1.53 21.69
N ASP A 36 2.80 -1.61 23.02
CA ASP A 36 2.58 -0.47 23.90
C ASP A 36 3.68 0.59 23.74
N ASP A 37 4.95 0.17 23.64
CA ASP A 37 6.09 1.05 23.38
C ASP A 37 6.02 1.73 22.00
N VAL A 38 5.60 1.01 20.96
CA VAL A 38 5.43 1.61 19.62
C VAL A 38 4.23 2.57 19.59
N LEU A 39 3.16 2.28 20.35
CA LEU A 39 2.04 3.21 20.54
C LEU A 39 2.46 4.47 21.28
N ASP A 40 3.32 4.34 22.29
CA ASP A 40 3.90 5.49 22.99
C ASP A 40 4.76 6.33 22.04
N LEU A 41 5.64 5.68 21.27
CA LEU A 41 6.43 6.33 20.23
C LEU A 41 5.55 7.06 19.21
N LEU A 42 4.45 6.45 18.76
CA LEU A 42 3.53 7.08 17.81
C LEU A 42 2.95 8.41 18.34
N ARG A 43 2.68 8.49 19.65
CA ARG A 43 2.07 9.66 20.31
C ARG A 43 3.09 10.74 20.66
N HIS A 44 4.33 10.34 20.91
CA HIS A 44 5.37 11.21 21.46
C HIS A 44 6.61 11.33 20.53
N ALA A 45 6.49 10.89 19.28
CA ALA A 45 7.54 10.98 18.27
C ALA A 45 8.05 12.43 18.14
N THR A 46 9.37 12.56 18.01
CA THR A 46 10.02 13.87 17.86
C THR A 46 10.16 14.28 16.41
N THR A 47 10.02 13.33 15.48
CA THR A 47 10.17 13.52 14.05
C THR A 47 9.04 12.84 13.28
N ASN A 48 8.70 13.39 12.11
CA ASN A 48 7.70 12.80 11.20
C ASN A 48 8.12 11.38 10.75
N GLU A 49 9.42 11.14 10.57
CA GLU A 49 9.97 9.83 10.22
C GLU A 49 9.66 8.78 11.31
N GLU A 50 9.93 9.10 12.58
CA GLU A 50 9.63 8.19 13.70
C GLU A 50 8.12 7.90 13.80
N GLN A 51 7.30 8.94 13.70
CA GLN A 51 5.84 8.80 13.75
C GLN A 51 5.33 7.91 12.60
N PHE A 52 5.80 8.16 11.39
CA PHE A 52 5.43 7.39 10.20
C PHE A 52 5.85 5.92 10.31
N LEU A 53 7.07 5.66 10.76
CA LEU A 53 7.58 4.29 10.90
C LEU A 53 6.83 3.53 12.00
N ALA A 54 6.48 4.19 13.11
CA ALA A 54 5.63 3.62 14.16
C ALA A 54 4.23 3.30 13.63
N ALA A 55 3.59 4.24 12.93
CA ALA A 55 2.26 4.06 12.33
C ALA A 55 2.25 2.88 11.34
N LYS A 56 3.26 2.81 10.46
CA LYS A 56 3.41 1.73 9.48
C LYS A 56 3.59 0.36 10.15
N LEU A 57 4.39 0.29 11.21
CA LEU A 57 4.64 -0.95 11.95
C LEU A 57 3.37 -1.44 12.65
N LEU A 58 2.70 -0.57 13.41
CA LEU A 58 1.43 -0.86 14.08
C LEU A 58 0.35 -1.28 13.09
N THR A 59 0.25 -0.60 11.95
CA THR A 59 -0.64 -1.00 10.86
C THR A 59 -0.35 -2.41 10.39
N SER A 60 0.93 -2.73 10.15
CA SER A 60 1.33 -4.07 9.70
C SER A 60 0.92 -5.16 10.70
N TRP A 61 0.93 -4.87 12.00
CA TRP A 61 0.50 -5.79 13.07
C TRP A 61 -1.01 -5.84 13.32
N GLY A 62 -1.81 -5.12 12.53
CA GLY A 62 -3.26 -5.09 12.68
C GLY A 62 -3.75 -4.23 13.85
N VAL A 63 -3.01 -3.18 14.23
CA VAL A 63 -3.43 -2.20 15.26
C VAL A 63 -4.10 -1.00 14.58
N HIS A 64 -5.35 -0.73 14.95
CA HIS A 64 -6.20 0.23 14.25
C HIS A 64 -5.70 1.67 14.39
N GLU A 65 -5.19 2.05 15.56
CA GLU A 65 -4.57 3.35 15.82
C GLU A 65 -3.38 3.61 14.89
N GLY A 66 -2.63 2.56 14.57
CA GLY A 66 -1.56 2.62 13.57
C GLY A 66 -2.09 2.97 12.19
N LEU A 67 -3.19 2.32 11.77
CA LEU A 67 -3.84 2.56 10.47
C LEU A 67 -4.35 3.99 10.36
N ILE A 68 -5.02 4.51 11.40
CA ILE A 68 -5.51 5.89 11.44
C ILE A 68 -4.36 6.89 11.31
N ALA A 69 -3.27 6.68 12.06
CA ALA A 69 -2.12 7.57 11.98
C ALA A 69 -1.43 7.49 10.62
N LEU A 70 -1.33 6.30 10.03
CA LEU A 70 -0.74 6.10 8.71
C LEU A 70 -1.56 6.79 7.62
N GLU A 71 -2.89 6.76 7.73
CA GLU A 71 -3.80 7.50 6.88
C GLU A 71 -3.57 9.02 6.99
N GLY A 72 -3.47 9.52 8.23
CA GLY A 72 -3.15 10.92 8.51
C GLY A 72 -1.81 11.35 7.88
N SER A 73 -0.78 10.51 7.95
CA SER A 73 0.52 10.81 7.31
C SER A 73 0.42 10.97 5.79
N MET A 74 -0.57 10.36 5.13
CA MET A 74 -0.78 10.55 3.70
C MET A 74 -1.42 11.91 3.37
N GLU A 75 -1.99 12.63 4.34
CA GLU A 75 -2.52 14.00 4.16
C GLU A 75 -1.40 15.06 4.13
N GLU A 76 -0.23 14.74 4.70
CA GLU A 76 0.94 15.63 4.77
C GLU A 76 2.15 14.97 4.08
N PRO A 77 2.13 14.86 2.74
CA PRO A 77 3.09 14.06 1.99
C PRO A 77 4.55 14.50 2.18
N GLU A 78 4.81 15.79 2.41
CA GLU A 78 6.16 16.32 2.64
C GLU A 78 6.85 15.71 3.86
N GLY A 79 6.07 15.18 4.82
CA GLY A 79 6.59 14.54 6.02
C GLY A 79 7.05 13.09 5.83
N ILE A 80 6.66 12.44 4.73
CA ILE A 80 6.90 11.00 4.50
C ILE A 80 7.55 10.69 3.15
N GLU A 81 7.43 11.57 2.15
CA GLU A 81 8.02 11.35 0.84
C GLU A 81 9.54 11.12 0.89
N GLY A 82 10.01 10.17 0.10
CA GLY A 82 11.42 9.81 0.03
C GLY A 82 11.93 8.96 1.21
N THR A 83 11.08 8.58 2.18
CA THR A 83 11.47 7.67 3.27
C THR A 83 11.99 6.34 2.71
N TYR A 84 11.35 5.84 1.64
CA TYR A 84 11.78 4.64 0.93
C TYR A 84 12.13 4.97 -0.51
N SER A 85 13.38 4.74 -0.90
CA SER A 85 13.79 4.81 -2.30
C SER A 85 13.81 3.42 -2.94
N HIS A 86 13.25 3.32 -4.15
CA HIS A 86 13.27 2.09 -4.93
C HIS A 86 14.70 1.72 -5.32
N ARG A 87 15.19 0.58 -4.83
CA ARG A 87 16.61 0.17 -4.94
C ARG A 87 17.17 0.16 -6.37
N LEU A 88 16.35 -0.17 -7.37
CA LEU A 88 16.79 -0.29 -8.77
C LEU A 88 16.59 0.96 -9.61
N TYR A 89 15.60 1.79 -9.26
CA TYR A 89 15.11 2.86 -10.15
C TYR A 89 15.14 4.24 -9.48
N GLY A 90 15.42 4.31 -8.19
CA GLY A 90 15.62 5.54 -7.43
C GLY A 90 14.35 6.33 -7.11
N TYR A 91 13.19 5.96 -7.68
CA TYR A 91 11.92 6.63 -7.40
C TYR A 91 11.45 6.39 -5.96
N ASP A 92 10.57 7.27 -5.47
CA ASP A 92 9.97 7.15 -4.14
C ASP A 92 8.97 5.98 -4.08
N ASP A 93 9.29 5.01 -3.23
CA ASP A 93 8.56 3.77 -3.00
C ASP A 93 7.74 3.80 -1.70
N THR A 94 7.66 4.95 -1.03
CA THR A 94 7.02 5.10 0.28
C THR A 94 5.56 4.67 0.26
N TYR A 95 4.77 5.08 -0.72
CA TYR A 95 3.37 4.68 -0.83
C TYR A 95 3.17 3.20 -1.14
N ARG A 96 4.14 2.56 -1.81
CA ARG A 96 4.13 1.10 -1.95
C ARG A 96 4.34 0.43 -0.59
N GLN A 97 5.21 0.96 0.27
CA GLN A 97 5.36 0.44 1.64
C GLN A 97 4.10 0.62 2.48
N ILE A 98 3.38 1.73 2.30
CA ILE A 98 2.06 1.95 2.92
C ILE A 98 1.06 0.89 2.43
N LEU A 99 0.99 0.65 1.12
CA LEU A 99 0.16 -0.41 0.54
C LEU A 99 0.44 -1.78 1.17
N LEU A 100 1.72 -2.14 1.34
CA LEU A 100 2.10 -3.39 2.01
C LEU A 100 1.60 -3.44 3.45
N ALA A 101 1.76 -2.37 4.21
CA ALA A 101 1.29 -2.28 5.60
C ALA A 101 -0.23 -2.43 5.68
N VAL A 102 -0.99 -1.73 4.84
CA VAL A 102 -2.47 -1.82 4.79
C VAL A 102 -2.93 -3.23 4.39
N THR A 103 -2.22 -3.88 3.45
CA THR A 103 -2.54 -5.27 3.07
C THR A 103 -2.28 -6.24 4.23
N ARG A 104 -1.21 -6.03 5.00
CA ARG A 104 -0.90 -6.82 6.20
C ARG A 104 -1.90 -6.57 7.33
N TYR A 105 -2.33 -5.33 7.52
CA TYR A 105 -3.43 -4.99 8.44
C TYR A 105 -4.66 -5.84 8.16
N PHE A 106 -5.09 -5.87 6.90
CA PHE A 106 -6.23 -6.68 6.49
C PHE A 106 -6.00 -8.17 6.75
N ALA A 107 -4.83 -8.71 6.39
CA ALA A 107 -4.52 -10.13 6.62
C ALA A 107 -4.59 -10.48 8.11
N ASN A 108 -3.94 -9.71 8.97
CA ASN A 108 -3.94 -9.93 10.42
C ASN A 108 -5.32 -9.81 11.05
N MET A 109 -6.13 -8.83 10.62
CA MET A 109 -7.52 -8.72 11.10
C MET A 109 -8.39 -9.86 10.58
N ALA A 110 -8.19 -10.30 9.34
CA ALA A 110 -8.91 -11.42 8.75
C ALA A 110 -8.59 -12.75 9.47
N ASP A 111 -7.33 -13.00 9.82
CA ASP A 111 -6.89 -14.19 10.54
C ASP A 111 -7.47 -14.25 11.97
N ARG A 112 -7.79 -13.10 12.56
CA ARG A 112 -8.50 -12.98 13.84
C ARG A 112 -10.02 -13.13 13.72
N GLY A 113 -10.56 -13.20 12.49
CA GLY A 113 -11.99 -13.35 12.22
C GLY A 113 -12.72 -12.04 11.90
N ASP A 114 -12.03 -10.90 11.84
CA ASP A 114 -12.62 -9.55 11.69
C ASP A 114 -12.57 -9.02 10.24
N VAL A 115 -12.83 -9.89 9.26
CA VAL A 115 -12.70 -9.61 7.82
C VAL A 115 -13.50 -8.39 7.37
N GLU A 116 -14.78 -8.29 7.76
CA GLU A 116 -15.65 -7.19 7.31
C GLU A 116 -15.27 -5.86 7.96
N ALA A 117 -14.87 -5.87 9.24
CA ALA A 117 -14.36 -4.68 9.90
C ALA A 117 -13.08 -4.19 9.20
N ALA A 118 -12.16 -5.12 8.90
CA ALA A 118 -10.94 -4.82 8.17
C ALA A 118 -11.22 -4.21 6.80
N ARG A 119 -12.14 -4.80 6.02
CA ARG A 119 -12.56 -4.30 4.70
C ARG A 119 -13.04 -2.85 4.77
N VAL A 120 -13.89 -2.53 5.74
CA VAL A 120 -14.40 -1.16 5.92
C VAL A 120 -13.25 -0.20 6.28
N GLN A 121 -12.37 -0.60 7.20
CA GLN A 121 -11.28 0.25 7.70
C GLN A 121 -10.22 0.54 6.64
N ILE A 122 -9.88 -0.43 5.76
CA ILE A 122 -8.87 -0.22 4.72
C ILE A 122 -9.42 0.51 3.48
N TYR A 123 -10.73 0.69 3.36
CA TYR A 123 -11.35 1.26 2.17
C TYR A 123 -10.76 2.62 1.82
N PHE A 124 -10.74 3.55 2.78
CA PHE A 124 -10.24 4.90 2.54
C PHE A 124 -8.72 4.92 2.31
N PRO A 125 -7.87 4.26 3.13
CA PRO A 125 -6.45 4.16 2.86
C PRO A 125 -6.11 3.62 1.47
N LEU A 126 -6.76 2.52 1.03
CA LEU A 126 -6.51 1.96 -0.30
C LEU A 126 -7.01 2.87 -1.42
N SER A 127 -8.17 3.50 -1.25
CA SER A 127 -8.70 4.47 -2.23
C SER A 127 -7.71 5.61 -2.48
N LYS A 128 -7.12 6.13 -1.40
CA LYS A 128 -6.11 7.19 -1.47
C LYS A 128 -4.84 6.75 -2.18
N ILE A 129 -4.36 5.53 -1.90
CA ILE A 129 -3.19 4.96 -2.57
C ILE A 129 -3.44 4.82 -4.08
N ILE A 130 -4.62 4.36 -4.50
CA ILE A 130 -5.00 4.26 -5.92
C ILE A 130 -4.95 5.65 -6.57
N ALA A 131 -5.52 6.67 -5.95
CA ALA A 131 -5.51 8.04 -6.45
C ALA A 131 -4.08 8.59 -6.58
N LEU A 132 -3.23 8.37 -5.57
CA LEU A 132 -1.82 8.82 -5.59
C LEU A 132 -1.00 8.11 -6.67
N ALA A 133 -1.30 6.85 -6.96
CA ALA A 133 -0.62 6.11 -8.02
C ALA A 133 -0.88 6.67 -9.41
N SER A 134 -1.92 7.48 -9.60
CA SER A 134 -2.20 8.17 -10.87
C SER A 134 -1.20 9.28 -11.18
N SER A 135 -0.48 9.82 -10.19
CA SER A 135 0.48 10.91 -10.37
C SER A 135 1.89 10.56 -9.90
N LYS A 136 2.08 9.46 -9.18
CA LYS A 136 3.36 9.03 -8.61
C LYS A 136 3.87 7.73 -9.23
N PRO A 137 5.19 7.50 -9.27
CA PRO A 137 5.80 6.39 -10.03
C PRO A 137 5.75 5.01 -9.34
N PHE A 138 5.20 4.89 -8.13
CA PHE A 138 5.18 3.62 -7.39
C PHE A 138 4.17 2.61 -7.97
N GLU A 139 4.46 1.32 -7.79
CA GLU A 139 3.66 0.21 -8.32
C GLU A 139 2.45 -0.14 -7.43
N ILE A 140 1.31 -0.45 -8.06
CA ILE A 140 0.06 -0.81 -7.37
C ILE A 140 -0.56 -2.16 -7.79
N ALA A 141 0.13 -2.99 -8.57
CA ALA A 141 -0.39 -4.28 -9.05
C ALA A 141 -0.98 -5.17 -7.93
N LYS A 142 -0.41 -5.09 -6.72
CA LYS A 142 -0.93 -5.80 -5.54
C LYS A 142 -2.37 -5.43 -5.16
N ILE A 143 -2.82 -4.21 -5.48
CA ILE A 143 -4.22 -3.81 -5.28
C ILE A 143 -5.13 -4.60 -6.21
N PHE A 144 -4.74 -4.77 -7.48
CA PHE A 144 -5.53 -5.52 -8.46
C PHE A 144 -5.68 -7.00 -8.05
N ASP A 145 -4.59 -7.61 -7.58
CA ASP A 145 -4.59 -8.95 -7.00
C ASP A 145 -5.52 -9.05 -5.78
N PHE A 146 -5.43 -8.08 -4.88
CA PHE A 146 -6.25 -8.01 -3.67
C PHE A 146 -7.74 -7.93 -4.00
N VAL A 147 -8.12 -6.97 -4.85
CA VAL A 147 -9.50 -6.74 -5.29
C VAL A 147 -10.07 -7.97 -6.00
N SER A 148 -9.29 -8.59 -6.88
CA SER A 148 -9.70 -9.79 -7.63
C SER A 148 -9.95 -10.98 -6.70
N ARG A 149 -9.00 -11.26 -5.79
CA ARG A 149 -9.09 -12.41 -4.88
C ARG A 149 -10.20 -12.25 -3.85
N LYS A 150 -10.41 -11.03 -3.35
CA LYS A 150 -11.41 -10.73 -2.32
C LYS A 150 -12.79 -10.39 -2.87
N LYS A 151 -12.89 -10.12 -4.17
CA LYS A 151 -14.13 -9.72 -4.87
C LYS A 151 -14.73 -8.45 -4.27
N TYR A 152 -13.93 -7.39 -4.24
CA TYR A 152 -14.31 -6.07 -3.69
C TYR A 152 -14.57 -5.06 -4.82
N PRO A 153 -15.77 -5.10 -5.46
CA PRO A 153 -16.07 -4.28 -6.63
C PRO A 153 -16.07 -2.78 -6.36
N GLU A 154 -16.16 -2.35 -5.10
CA GLU A 154 -16.12 -0.94 -4.70
C GLU A 154 -14.83 -0.22 -5.14
N TYR A 155 -13.73 -0.95 -5.37
CA TYR A 155 -12.49 -0.36 -5.89
C TYR A 155 -12.43 -0.26 -7.41
N VAL A 156 -13.33 -0.92 -8.15
CA VAL A 156 -13.29 -0.95 -9.63
C VAL A 156 -13.41 0.47 -10.21
N PRO A 157 -14.36 1.33 -9.79
CA PRO A 157 -14.43 2.70 -10.30
C PRO A 157 -13.16 3.53 -10.04
N LEU A 158 -12.50 3.31 -8.91
CA LEU A 158 -11.25 4.02 -8.58
C LEU A 158 -10.10 3.58 -9.50
N ILE A 159 -10.08 2.30 -9.89
CA ILE A 159 -9.09 1.76 -10.82
C ILE A 159 -9.39 2.22 -12.25
N GLU A 160 -10.66 2.38 -12.63
CA GLU A 160 -11.07 3.01 -13.90
C GLU A 160 -10.58 4.47 -13.97
N GLU A 161 -10.81 5.26 -12.92
CA GLU A 161 -10.31 6.64 -12.80
C GLU A 161 -8.78 6.69 -12.87
N HIS A 162 -8.10 5.77 -12.17
CA HIS A 162 -6.65 5.65 -12.22
C HIS A 162 -6.16 5.41 -13.65
N LEU A 163 -6.70 4.41 -14.35
CA LEU A 163 -6.30 4.09 -15.71
C LEU A 163 -6.55 5.29 -16.64
N ALA A 164 -7.73 5.92 -16.56
CA ALA A 164 -8.07 7.08 -17.37
C ALA A 164 -7.09 8.25 -17.18
N ALA A 165 -6.56 8.43 -15.98
CA ALA A 165 -5.59 9.47 -15.67
C ALA A 165 -4.18 9.19 -16.24
N ILE A 166 -3.75 7.93 -16.31
CA ILE A 166 -2.38 7.57 -16.71
C ILE A 166 -2.24 7.10 -18.16
N ILE A 167 -3.34 6.76 -18.85
CA ILE A 167 -3.31 6.08 -20.15
C ILE A 167 -2.57 6.89 -21.24
N ASP A 168 -2.56 8.22 -21.12
CA ASP A 168 -1.88 9.10 -22.06
C ASP A 168 -0.37 9.24 -21.80
N HIS A 169 0.12 8.76 -20.65
CA HIS A 169 1.49 8.90 -20.15
C HIS A 169 2.26 7.56 -20.15
N SER A 170 2.18 6.82 -21.25
CA SER A 170 2.76 5.47 -21.39
C SER A 170 4.29 5.42 -21.27
N GLU A 171 4.98 6.54 -21.48
CA GLU A 171 6.41 6.69 -21.30
C GLU A 171 6.85 6.58 -19.84
N VAL A 172 5.97 6.91 -18.90
CA VAL A 172 6.23 6.80 -17.45
C VAL A 172 5.50 5.61 -16.84
N HIS A 173 4.30 5.29 -17.32
CA HIS A 173 3.37 4.40 -16.63
C HIS A 173 3.04 3.11 -17.37
N ARG A 174 3.81 2.72 -18.40
CA ARG A 174 3.55 1.55 -19.25
C ARG A 174 3.07 0.31 -18.49
N TRP A 175 3.81 -0.09 -17.45
CA TRP A 175 3.52 -1.29 -16.67
C TRP A 175 2.21 -1.14 -15.88
N LYS A 176 2.03 -0.03 -15.16
CA LYS A 176 0.77 0.27 -14.44
C LYS A 176 -0.44 0.29 -15.37
N ILE A 177 -0.30 0.87 -16.56
CA ILE A 177 -1.37 0.89 -17.57
C ILE A 177 -1.73 -0.54 -17.99
N TYR A 178 -0.72 -1.34 -18.32
CA TYR A 178 -0.94 -2.72 -18.75
C TYR A 178 -1.62 -3.56 -17.67
N ASP A 179 -1.14 -3.49 -16.42
CA ASP A 179 -1.70 -4.22 -15.29
C ASP A 179 -3.15 -3.78 -14.99
N ALA A 180 -3.45 -2.48 -15.09
CA ALA A 180 -4.81 -1.98 -14.91
C ALA A 180 -5.75 -2.41 -16.05
N ILE A 181 -5.26 -2.44 -17.30
CA ILE A 181 -6.02 -2.97 -18.45
C ILE A 181 -6.32 -4.45 -18.25
N ASP A 182 -5.33 -5.27 -17.87
CA ASP A 182 -5.50 -6.72 -17.65
C ASP A 182 -6.55 -7.00 -16.58
N PHE A 183 -6.47 -6.28 -15.45
CA PHE A 183 -7.48 -6.34 -14.40
C PHE A 183 -8.88 -5.93 -14.88
N LEU A 184 -9.01 -4.77 -15.53
CA LEU A 184 -10.30 -4.24 -15.96
C LEU A 184 -10.90 -5.01 -17.15
N MET A 185 -10.11 -5.72 -17.95
CA MET A 185 -10.64 -6.64 -18.96
C MET A 185 -11.45 -7.78 -18.33
N VAL A 186 -11.15 -8.17 -17.09
CA VAL A 186 -11.92 -9.16 -16.33
C VAL A 186 -13.13 -8.52 -15.64
N CYS A 187 -13.00 -7.30 -15.11
CA CYS A 187 -14.03 -6.66 -14.31
C CYS A 187 -15.05 -5.83 -15.10
N ASN A 188 -14.59 -5.07 -16.11
CA ASN A 188 -15.39 -4.17 -16.93
C ASN A 188 -14.77 -3.98 -18.35
N PRO A 189 -14.89 -4.99 -19.24
CA PRO A 189 -14.32 -4.92 -20.58
C PRO A 189 -14.94 -3.81 -21.46
N ASP A 190 -16.18 -3.42 -21.21
CA ASP A 190 -16.87 -2.35 -21.96
C ASP A 190 -16.23 -0.98 -21.69
N PHE A 191 -15.80 -0.73 -20.45
CA PHE A 191 -15.03 0.47 -20.10
C PHE A 191 -13.72 0.51 -20.89
N ILE A 192 -12.96 -0.59 -20.91
CA ILE A 192 -11.69 -0.67 -21.66
C ILE A 192 -11.90 -0.43 -23.15
N ALA A 193 -12.90 -1.08 -23.76
CA ALA A 193 -13.20 -0.90 -25.18
C ALA A 193 -13.54 0.57 -25.50
N SER A 194 -14.30 1.22 -24.61
CA SER A 194 -14.68 2.63 -24.77
C SER A 194 -13.49 3.57 -24.61
N LEU A 195 -12.68 3.38 -23.56
CA LEU A 195 -11.53 4.21 -23.25
C LEU A 195 -10.45 4.12 -24.35
N LEU A 196 -10.10 2.90 -24.79
CA LEU A 196 -9.12 2.71 -25.86
C LEU A 196 -9.55 3.36 -27.17
N LYS A 197 -10.84 3.23 -27.51
CA LYS A 197 -11.42 3.88 -28.69
C LYS A 197 -11.38 5.41 -28.58
N GLU A 198 -11.74 5.97 -27.43
CA GLU A 198 -11.70 7.41 -27.16
C GLU A 198 -10.28 7.97 -27.31
N LYS A 199 -9.29 7.26 -26.75
CA LYS A 199 -7.88 7.68 -26.77
C LYS A 199 -7.16 7.33 -28.08
N ASN A 200 -7.84 6.64 -29.00
CA ASN A 200 -7.25 6.10 -30.24
C ASN A 200 -6.00 5.25 -29.96
N LYS A 201 -6.11 4.34 -28.99
CA LYS A 201 -5.05 3.41 -28.56
C LYS A 201 -5.54 1.96 -28.65
N SER A 202 -4.60 1.03 -28.60
CA SER A 202 -4.78 -0.42 -28.55
C SER A 202 -4.09 -1.02 -27.33
N ILE A 203 -4.46 -2.24 -26.96
CA ILE A 203 -3.78 -2.97 -25.87
C ILE A 203 -2.29 -3.18 -26.19
N ASP A 204 -1.97 -3.43 -27.47
CA ASP A 204 -0.60 -3.69 -27.92
C ASP A 204 0.32 -2.48 -27.72
N ASP A 205 -0.21 -1.25 -27.63
CA ASP A 205 0.57 -0.04 -27.33
C ASP A 205 1.21 -0.08 -25.94
N PHE A 206 0.65 -0.89 -25.03
CA PHE A 206 1.09 -1.01 -23.64
C PHE A 206 1.73 -2.36 -23.31
N ARG A 207 1.63 -3.36 -24.21
CA ARG A 207 2.22 -4.67 -23.97
C ARG A 207 3.73 -4.53 -23.72
N PRO A 208 4.27 -5.11 -22.63
CA PRO A 208 5.69 -5.07 -22.39
C PRO A 208 6.46 -5.82 -23.48
N VAL A 209 7.58 -5.24 -23.91
CA VAL A 209 8.50 -5.92 -24.84
C VAL A 209 9.32 -6.91 -24.01
N THR A 210 9.03 -8.20 -24.17
CA THR A 210 9.84 -9.31 -23.64
C THR A 210 11.08 -9.54 -24.47
#